data_AF-F0J8P8-F1
#
_entry.id   AF-F0J8P8-F1
#
_cell.length_a   1.000
_cell.length_b   1.000
_cell.length_c   1.000
_cell.angle_alpha   90.00
_cell.angle_beta   90.00
_cell.angle_gamma   90.00
#
_symmetry.space_group_name_H-M   'P 1'
#
loop_
_entity.id
_entity.type
_entity.pdbx_description
1 polymer ?
#
loop_
_entity_poly.entity_id
_entity_poly.type
_entity_poly.pdbx_seq_one_letter_code
_entity_poly.pdbx_strand_id
1 'polypeptide(L)'
;MNLLTTLTAIVAVSHFQPSLCLTEKEQKLITANNEFAIRLLKVLPSPPNDNLFFSPYSLSTALGMAYVGARGATQQQLSEALGYSAASLTESDVEEAFGHQNSRLQAHGSQAGLEVANSAAVQENFNVLESYYNVLNHSFNAHVFKVDFEQHGQEAVDAINAW
;
A
#
# COMPACT_ATOMS: atom_id res chain seq x y z
N MET A 1 -4.16 -67.91 -9.92
CA MET A 1 -5.35 -67.07 -10.11
C MET A 1 -5.11 -65.79 -9.32
N ASN A 2 -4.64 -64.75 -10.02
CA ASN A 2 -4.28 -63.44 -9.48
C ASN A 2 -5.53 -62.64 -9.14
N LEU A 3 -5.48 -61.82 -8.08
CA LEU A 3 -5.89 -60.41 -8.15
C LEU A 3 -5.55 -59.72 -6.82
N LEU A 4 -4.39 -59.05 -6.80
CA LEU A 4 -4.15 -57.90 -5.94
C LEU A 4 -5.21 -56.84 -6.27
N THR A 5 -5.91 -56.33 -5.27
CA THR A 5 -6.64 -55.06 -5.38
C THR A 5 -6.03 -54.08 -4.39
N THR A 6 -5.45 -53.03 -4.97
CA THR A 6 -4.71 -51.95 -4.35
C THR A 6 -5.65 -51.00 -3.63
N LEU A 7 -5.28 -50.63 -2.40
CA LEU A 7 -5.94 -49.62 -1.58
C LEU A 7 -5.46 -48.24 -2.05
N THR A 8 -6.24 -47.55 -2.87
CA THR A 8 -5.93 -46.17 -3.29
C THR A 8 -6.29 -45.22 -2.15
N ALA A 9 -5.29 -44.75 -1.43
CA ALA A 9 -5.44 -43.63 -0.49
C ALA A 9 -5.70 -42.35 -1.30
N ILE A 10 -6.90 -41.80 -1.19
CA ILE A 10 -7.22 -40.46 -1.70
C ILE A 10 -6.54 -39.47 -0.76
N VAL A 11 -5.35 -39.01 -1.15
CA VAL A 11 -4.76 -37.80 -0.56
C VAL A 11 -5.55 -36.64 -1.15
N ALA A 12 -6.57 -36.19 -0.44
CA ALA A 12 -7.17 -34.89 -0.68
C ALA A 12 -6.10 -33.84 -0.33
N VAL A 13 -5.27 -33.49 -1.30
CA VAL A 13 -4.52 -32.24 -1.26
C VAL A 13 -5.57 -31.15 -1.38
N SER A 14 -6.08 -30.71 -0.23
CA SER A 14 -6.74 -29.43 -0.13
C SER A 14 -5.86 -28.44 -0.86
N HIS A 15 -6.38 -27.88 -1.95
CA HIS A 15 -5.77 -26.75 -2.60
C HIS A 15 -5.78 -25.63 -1.58
N PHE A 16 -4.70 -25.53 -0.80
CA PHE A 16 -4.45 -24.40 0.07
C PHE A 16 -4.30 -23.23 -0.89
N GLN A 17 -5.34 -22.42 -1.05
CA GLN A 17 -5.27 -21.26 -1.91
C GLN A 17 -4.19 -20.34 -1.33
N PRO A 18 -3.04 -20.14 -2.01
CA PRO A 18 -1.98 -19.29 -1.47
C PRO A 18 -2.43 -17.82 -1.36
N SER A 19 -3.56 -17.46 -1.97
CA SER A 19 -4.15 -16.11 -1.95
C SER A 19 -4.70 -15.65 -0.59
N LEU A 20 -4.78 -16.52 0.43
CA LEU A 20 -5.31 -16.18 1.76
C LEU A 20 -4.24 -15.95 2.83
N CYS A 21 -3.01 -16.45 2.65
CA CYS A 21 -1.94 -16.24 3.62
C CYS A 21 -1.12 -15.00 3.26
N LEU A 22 -0.97 -14.10 4.24
CA LEU A 22 -0.05 -12.98 4.16
C LEU A 22 1.38 -13.48 3.95
N THR A 23 2.11 -12.86 3.04
CA THR A 23 3.56 -13.04 2.95
C THR A 23 4.24 -12.50 4.20
N GLU A 24 5.48 -12.95 4.48
CA GLU A 24 6.27 -12.40 5.59
C GLU A 24 6.46 -10.88 5.47
N LYS A 25 6.65 -10.38 4.25
CA LYS A 25 6.83 -8.96 3.95
C LYS A 25 5.56 -8.17 4.22
N GLU A 26 4.40 -8.66 3.80
CA GLU A 26 3.10 -8.06 4.16
C GLU A 26 2.89 -8.04 5.67
N GLN A 27 3.20 -9.12 6.38
CA GLN A 27 3.04 -9.18 7.83
C GLN A 27 3.93 -8.15 8.54
N LYS A 28 5.18 -7.98 8.09
CA LYS A 28 6.10 -6.95 8.57
C LYS A 28 5.59 -5.55 8.28
N LEU A 29 5.09 -5.30 7.05
CA LEU A 29 4.52 -4.01 6.66
C LEU A 29 3.28 -3.67 7.49
N ILE A 30 2.39 -4.64 7.73
CA ILE A 30 1.21 -4.47 8.59
C ILE A 30 1.62 -4.08 10.01
N THR A 31 2.60 -4.78 10.59
CA THR A 31 3.11 -4.44 11.92
C THR A 31 3.70 -3.02 11.96
N ALA A 32 4.54 -2.67 10.98
CA ALA A 32 5.12 -1.33 10.87
C ALA A 32 4.06 -0.23 10.75
N ASN A 33 3.04 -0.42 9.89
CA ASN A 33 1.94 0.51 9.72
C ASN A 33 1.09 0.65 10.99
N ASN A 34 0.86 -0.44 11.73
CA ASN A 34 0.14 -0.40 13.01
C ASN A 34 0.93 0.36 14.10
N GLU A 35 2.24 0.14 14.18
CA GLU A 35 3.10 0.88 15.11
C GLU A 35 3.18 2.37 14.74
N PHE A 36 3.28 2.70 13.46
CA PHE A 36 3.17 4.06 12.96
C PHE A 36 1.82 4.69 13.34
N ALA A 37 0.71 3.98 13.15
CA ALA A 37 -0.63 4.44 13.52
C ALA A 37 -0.74 4.80 15.01
N ILE A 38 -0.21 3.95 15.89
CA ILE A 38 -0.22 4.18 17.34
C ILE A 38 0.65 5.38 17.71
N ARG A 39 1.82 5.54 17.07
CA ARG A 39 2.68 6.71 17.29
C ARG A 39 2.00 7.98 16.80
N LEU A 40 1.36 7.94 15.64
CA LEU A 40 0.66 9.08 15.06
C LEU A 40 -0.54 9.51 15.93
N LEU A 41 -1.34 8.55 16.40
CA LEU A 41 -2.47 8.82 17.29
C LEU A 41 -2.06 9.62 18.54
N LYS A 42 -0.84 9.39 19.06
CA LYS A 42 -0.33 10.08 20.26
C LYS A 42 0.08 11.53 20.01
N VAL A 43 0.35 11.90 18.76
CA VAL A 43 0.83 13.25 18.40
C VAL A 43 -0.23 14.08 17.69
N LEU A 44 -1.30 13.46 17.19
CA LEU A 44 -2.42 14.20 16.63
C LEU A 44 -3.16 14.99 17.73
N PRO A 45 -3.58 16.23 17.44
CA PRO A 45 -4.31 17.03 18.40
C PRO A 45 -5.67 16.39 18.69
N SER A 46 -6.02 16.31 19.98
CA SER A 46 -7.34 15.85 20.43
C SER A 46 -7.88 16.84 21.47
N PRO A 47 -8.37 18.02 21.03
CA PRO A 47 -8.94 19.00 21.94
C PRO A 47 -10.11 18.43 22.75
N PRO A 48 -10.34 18.91 23.99
CA PRO A 48 -11.54 18.56 24.72
C PRO A 48 -12.78 18.97 23.91
N ASN A 49 -13.68 18.01 23.67
CA ASN A 49 -14.94 18.12 22.91
C ASN A 49 -14.85 18.00 21.38
N ASP A 50 -13.68 17.67 20.81
CA ASP A 50 -13.55 17.36 19.39
C ASP A 50 -13.32 15.86 19.15
N ASN A 51 -13.76 15.38 17.98
CA ASN A 51 -13.50 14.01 17.55
C ASN A 51 -12.14 13.92 16.86
N LEU A 52 -11.39 12.86 17.16
CA LEU A 52 -10.22 12.47 16.38
C LEU A 52 -10.56 11.24 15.53
N PHE A 53 -10.48 11.39 14.21
CA PHE A 53 -10.69 10.31 13.26
C PHE A 53 -9.73 10.44 12.09
N PHE A 54 -9.04 9.36 11.74
CA PHE A 54 -8.15 9.28 10.58
C PHE A 54 -7.98 7.83 10.14
N SER A 55 -7.58 7.63 8.88
CA SER A 55 -7.16 6.32 8.37
C SER A 55 -5.64 6.23 8.39
N PRO A 56 -5.02 5.53 9.37
CA PRO A 56 -3.58 5.32 9.36
C PRO A 56 -3.11 4.56 8.12
N TYR A 57 -3.93 3.63 7.61
CA TYR A 57 -3.61 2.87 6.42
C TYR A 57 -3.46 3.79 5.19
N SER A 58 -4.40 4.71 4.97
CA SER A 58 -4.34 5.66 3.86
C SER A 58 -3.08 6.55 3.94
N LEU A 59 -2.75 7.05 5.13
CA LEU A 59 -1.54 7.85 5.34
C LEU A 59 -0.26 7.04 5.11
N SER A 60 -0.18 5.80 5.60
CA SER A 60 0.94 4.90 5.36
C SER A 60 1.14 4.63 3.86
N THR A 61 0.06 4.41 3.11
CA THR A 61 0.11 4.20 1.66
C THR A 61 0.61 5.44 0.92
N ALA A 62 0.07 6.63 1.24
CA ALA A 62 0.49 7.88 0.63
C ALA A 62 1.97 8.22 0.91
N LEU A 63 2.42 8.03 2.15
CA LEU A 63 3.82 8.24 2.52
C LEU A 63 4.73 7.13 1.97
N GLY A 64 4.22 5.91 1.79
CA GLY A 64 4.89 4.81 1.10
C GLY A 64 5.20 5.14 -0.36
N MET A 65 4.24 5.75 -1.08
CA MET A 65 4.46 6.27 -2.43
C MET A 65 5.59 7.31 -2.45
N ALA A 66 5.62 8.22 -1.48
CA ALA A 66 6.72 9.19 -1.35
C ALA A 66 8.07 8.52 -1.03
N TYR A 67 8.06 7.50 -0.17
CA TYR A 67 9.26 6.78 0.26
C TYR A 67 10.00 6.10 -0.89
N VAL A 68 9.28 5.42 -1.79
CA VAL A 68 9.88 4.72 -2.95
C VAL A 68 10.45 5.68 -4.00
N GLY A 69 9.98 6.95 -4.01
CA GLY A 69 10.54 8.03 -4.83
C GLY A 69 11.68 8.82 -4.16
N ALA A 70 11.84 8.70 -2.84
CA ALA A 70 12.85 9.44 -2.07
C ALA A 70 14.24 8.78 -2.14
N ARG A 71 15.31 9.55 -1.94
CA ARG A 71 16.69 9.03 -1.88
C ARG A 71 17.47 9.65 -0.72
N GLY A 72 18.56 8.99 -0.32
CA GLY A 72 19.48 9.49 0.71
C GLY A 72 18.79 9.73 2.05
N ALA A 73 19.09 10.86 2.69
CA ALA A 73 18.59 11.19 4.03
C ALA A 73 17.05 11.26 4.10
N THR A 74 16.38 11.73 3.04
CA THR A 74 14.91 11.81 2.99
C THR A 74 14.29 10.41 3.04
N GLN A 75 14.84 9.47 2.28
CA GLN A 75 14.37 8.09 2.29
C GLN A 75 14.60 7.43 3.65
N GLN A 76 15.76 7.67 4.25
CA GLN A 76 16.09 7.14 5.58
C GLN A 76 15.09 7.64 6.64
N GLN A 77 14.81 8.95 6.66
CA GLN A 77 13.85 9.54 7.60
C GLN A 77 12.44 8.96 7.42
N LEU A 78 12.00 8.78 6.17
CA LEU A 78 10.71 8.14 5.88
C LEU A 78 10.69 6.67 6.36
N SER A 79 11.77 5.91 6.12
CA SER A 79 11.91 4.53 6.58
C SER A 79 11.82 4.41 8.10
N GLU A 80 12.48 5.30 8.83
CA GLU A 80 12.45 5.36 10.30
C GLU A 80 11.07 5.81 10.81
N ALA A 81 10.49 6.84 10.20
CA ALA A 81 9.19 7.37 10.57
C ALA A 81 8.07 6.35 10.34
N LEU A 82 8.08 5.62 9.23
CA LEU A 82 7.08 4.62 8.87
C LEU A 82 7.32 3.24 9.52
N GLY A 83 8.47 3.05 10.17
CA GLY A 83 8.82 1.81 10.88
C GLY A 83 9.44 0.72 10.01
N TYR A 84 9.72 1.00 8.73
CA TYR A 84 10.32 0.04 7.80
C TYR A 84 11.72 -0.39 8.24
N SER A 85 12.53 0.54 8.74
CA SER A 85 13.85 0.23 9.30
C SER A 85 13.78 -0.74 10.48
N ALA A 86 12.83 -0.54 11.39
CA ALA A 86 12.64 -1.39 12.57
C ALA A 86 12.11 -2.79 12.19
N ALA A 87 11.29 -2.86 11.15
CA ALA A 87 10.79 -4.11 10.59
C ALA A 87 11.80 -4.83 9.66
N SER A 88 12.99 -4.25 9.46
CA SER A 88 14.01 -4.74 8.52
C SER A 88 13.48 -4.92 7.10
N LEU A 89 12.66 -3.97 6.63
CA LEU A 89 12.15 -3.93 5.27
C LEU A 89 13.05 -3.06 4.37
N THR A 90 13.46 -3.60 3.23
CA THR A 90 14.12 -2.83 2.17
C THR A 90 13.10 -2.11 1.29
N GLU A 91 13.54 -1.18 0.42
CA GLU A 91 12.67 -0.53 -0.57
C GLU A 91 11.88 -1.56 -1.40
N SER A 92 12.57 -2.58 -1.92
CA SER A 92 11.94 -3.65 -2.70
C SER A 92 10.95 -4.48 -1.88
N ASP A 93 11.19 -4.68 -0.58
CA ASP A 93 10.24 -5.40 0.28
C ASP A 93 8.97 -4.57 0.52
N VAL A 94 9.11 -3.25 0.67
CA VAL A 94 7.99 -2.32 0.81
C VAL A 94 7.15 -2.29 -0.47
N GLU A 95 7.79 -2.16 -1.64
CA GLU A 95 7.13 -2.21 -2.94
C GLU A 95 6.35 -3.51 -3.16
N GLU A 96 6.98 -4.65 -2.86
CA GLU A 96 6.34 -5.96 -3.01
C GLU A 96 5.17 -6.13 -2.03
N ALA A 97 5.37 -5.75 -0.76
CA ALA A 97 4.35 -5.89 0.28
C ALA A 97 3.10 -5.03 0.01
N PHE A 98 3.27 -3.78 -0.46
CA PHE A 98 2.13 -2.96 -0.88
C PHE A 98 1.43 -3.55 -2.12
N GLY A 99 2.19 -4.07 -3.09
CA GLY A 99 1.62 -4.72 -4.28
C GLY A 99 0.72 -5.91 -3.94
N HIS A 100 1.17 -6.78 -3.03
CA HIS A 100 0.36 -7.91 -2.54
C HIS A 100 -0.85 -7.44 -1.73
N GLN A 101 -0.68 -6.47 -0.82
CA GLN A 101 -1.80 -5.91 -0.05
C GLN A 101 -2.88 -5.32 -0.95
N ASN A 102 -2.51 -4.51 -1.94
CA ASN A 102 -3.45 -3.90 -2.86
C ASN A 102 -4.18 -4.94 -3.72
N SER A 103 -3.44 -5.93 -4.23
CA SER A 103 -4.03 -7.03 -5.00
C SER A 103 -5.10 -7.76 -4.18
N ARG A 104 -4.83 -8.01 -2.89
CA ARG A 104 -5.79 -8.65 -1.97
C ARG A 104 -6.99 -7.76 -1.66
N LEU A 105 -6.76 -6.47 -1.42
CA LEU A 105 -7.83 -5.51 -1.16
C LEU A 105 -8.75 -5.33 -2.36
N GLN A 106 -8.23 -5.36 -3.59
CA GLN A 106 -9.06 -5.34 -4.79
C GLN A 106 -9.86 -6.64 -4.98
N ALA A 107 -9.23 -7.79 -4.71
CA ALA A 107 -9.89 -9.08 -4.90
C ALA A 107 -10.99 -9.37 -3.85
N HIS A 108 -10.84 -8.85 -2.63
CA HIS A 108 -11.68 -9.24 -1.50
C HIS A 108 -12.28 -8.08 -0.70
N GLY A 109 -11.75 -6.86 -0.80
CA GLY A 109 -12.18 -5.72 0.00
C GLY A 109 -13.62 -5.31 -0.26
N SER A 110 -14.06 -5.31 -1.53
CA SER A 110 -15.40 -4.87 -1.92
C SER A 110 -16.49 -5.78 -1.36
N GLN A 111 -16.20 -7.06 -1.12
CA GLN A 111 -17.14 -7.98 -0.44
C GLN A 111 -17.42 -7.56 1.01
N ALA A 112 -16.48 -6.83 1.62
CA ALA A 112 -16.58 -6.27 2.96
C ALA A 112 -16.92 -4.76 2.97
N GLY A 113 -17.24 -4.17 1.81
CA GLY A 113 -17.49 -2.74 1.68
C GLY A 113 -16.23 -1.87 1.84
N LEU A 114 -15.04 -2.44 1.63
CA LEU A 114 -13.76 -1.74 1.70
C LEU A 114 -13.20 -1.52 0.30
N GLU A 115 -13.02 -0.25 -0.08
CA GLU A 115 -12.39 0.14 -1.33
C GLU A 115 -11.14 0.98 -1.04
N VAL A 116 -10.06 0.72 -1.78
CA VAL A 116 -8.81 1.47 -1.69
C VAL A 116 -8.43 1.90 -3.10
N ALA A 117 -8.26 3.21 -3.26
CA ALA A 117 -7.81 3.83 -4.49
C ALA A 117 -6.65 4.78 -4.15
N ASN A 118 -5.66 4.84 -5.04
CA ASN A 118 -4.53 5.75 -4.92
C ASN A 118 -4.38 6.52 -6.23
N SER A 119 -3.88 7.74 -6.16
CA SER A 119 -3.52 8.53 -7.32
C SER A 119 -2.37 9.48 -7.03
N ALA A 120 -1.75 9.99 -8.10
CA ALA A 120 -0.81 11.08 -8.04
C ALA A 120 -1.15 12.11 -9.13
N ALA A 121 -1.53 13.31 -8.71
CA ALA A 121 -1.65 14.46 -9.60
C ALA A 121 -0.27 15.07 -9.84
N VAL A 122 0.11 15.25 -11.10
CA VAL A 122 1.43 15.71 -11.51
C VAL A 122 1.31 16.96 -12.37
N GLN A 123 2.17 17.94 -12.13
CA GLN A 123 2.25 19.17 -12.94
C GLN A 123 2.40 18.82 -14.42
N GLU A 124 1.63 19.48 -15.28
CA GLU A 124 1.82 19.40 -16.71
C GLU A 124 3.26 19.71 -17.10
N ASN A 125 3.78 18.94 -18.05
CA ASN A 125 5.17 19.02 -18.53
C ASN A 125 6.25 18.63 -17.49
N PHE A 126 5.88 18.21 -16.28
CA PHE A 126 6.83 17.54 -15.38
C PHE A 126 7.09 16.11 -15.85
N ASN A 127 8.37 15.78 -16.05
CA ASN A 127 8.80 14.47 -16.51
C ASN A 127 9.07 13.54 -15.33
N VAL A 128 8.06 12.78 -14.93
CA VAL A 128 8.20 11.72 -13.93
C VAL A 128 9.11 10.63 -14.47
N LEU A 129 10.01 10.12 -13.64
CA LEU A 129 10.84 8.97 -14.02
C LEU A 129 9.95 7.75 -14.29
N GLU A 130 10.18 7.11 -15.43
CA GLU A 130 9.45 5.89 -15.84
C GLU A 130 9.51 4.80 -14.77
N SER A 131 10.66 4.64 -14.11
CA SER A 131 10.81 3.69 -12.99
C SER A 131 9.88 4.00 -11.83
N TYR A 132 9.72 5.28 -11.46
CA TYR A 132 8.83 5.69 -10.37
C TYR A 132 7.36 5.55 -10.75
N TYR A 133 6.99 5.92 -11.99
CA TYR A 133 5.65 5.67 -12.53
C TYR A 133 5.28 4.18 -12.45
N ASN A 134 6.21 3.30 -12.85
CA ASN A 134 6.00 1.86 -12.81
C ASN A 134 5.81 1.34 -11.38
N VAL A 135 6.54 1.86 -10.39
CA VAL A 135 6.33 1.48 -8.98
C VAL A 135 4.96 1.97 -8.48
N LEU A 136 4.59 3.22 -8.75
CA LEU A 136 3.28 3.76 -8.36
C LEU A 136 2.13 2.93 -8.94
N ASN A 137 2.22 2.54 -10.21
CA ASN A 137 1.21 1.73 -10.87
C ASN A 137 1.17 0.29 -10.31
N HIS A 138 2.31 -0.40 -10.20
CA HIS A 138 2.30 -1.82 -9.84
C HIS A 138 2.14 -2.07 -8.33
N SER A 139 2.86 -1.32 -7.49
CA SER A 139 2.85 -1.56 -6.04
C SER A 139 1.70 -0.86 -5.34
N PHE A 140 1.28 0.31 -5.85
CA PHE A 140 0.27 1.14 -5.19
C PHE A 140 -1.04 1.22 -5.98
N ASN A 141 -1.14 0.58 -7.15
CA ASN A 141 -2.29 0.71 -8.06
C ASN A 141 -2.70 2.19 -8.24
N ALA A 142 -1.71 3.07 -8.28
CA ALA A 142 -1.95 4.51 -8.26
C ALA A 142 -2.15 5.02 -9.68
N HIS A 143 -3.28 5.70 -9.91
CA HIS A 143 -3.50 6.41 -11.16
C HIS A 143 -2.71 7.72 -11.18
N VAL A 144 -1.75 7.85 -12.09
CA VAL A 144 -1.01 9.10 -12.25
C VAL A 144 -1.66 9.92 -13.36
N PHE A 145 -2.11 11.13 -13.04
CA PHE A 145 -2.76 12.03 -13.99
C PHE A 145 -2.11 13.41 -13.97
N LYS A 146 -2.26 14.14 -15.08
CA LYS A 146 -1.68 15.48 -15.24
C LYS A 146 -2.70 16.55 -14.93
N VAL A 147 -2.24 17.61 -14.27
CA VAL A 147 -2.99 18.84 -14.01
C VAL A 147 -2.03 20.02 -14.12
N ASP A 148 -2.54 21.21 -14.39
CA ASP A 148 -1.72 22.42 -14.44
C ASP A 148 -1.89 23.26 -13.16
N PHE A 149 -1.05 22.97 -12.17
CA PHE A 149 -0.96 23.74 -10.93
C PHE A 149 -0.42 25.16 -11.13
N GLU A 150 0.31 25.44 -12.21
CA GLU A 150 0.99 26.73 -12.41
C GLU A 150 0.06 27.77 -13.04
N GLN A 151 -0.64 27.43 -14.13
CA GLN A 151 -1.53 28.37 -14.81
C GLN A 151 -3.02 28.15 -14.49
N HIS A 152 -3.41 26.92 -14.13
CA HIS A 152 -4.82 26.54 -13.94
C HIS A 152 -5.06 25.91 -12.56
N GLY A 153 -4.51 26.51 -11.50
CA GLY A 153 -4.52 25.94 -10.15
C GLY A 153 -5.90 25.58 -9.60
N GLN A 154 -6.96 26.34 -9.91
CA GLN A 154 -8.32 25.99 -9.46
C GLN A 154 -8.84 24.74 -10.18
N GLU A 155 -8.61 24.61 -11.49
CA GLU A 155 -9.01 23.43 -12.26
C GLU A 155 -8.24 22.19 -11.80
N ALA A 156 -6.97 22.35 -11.41
CA ALA A 156 -6.18 21.28 -10.79
C ALA A 156 -6.79 20.81 -9.46
N VAL A 157 -7.22 21.74 -8.60
CA VAL A 157 -7.92 21.42 -7.35
C VAL A 157 -9.25 20.72 -7.62
N ASP A 158 -10.03 21.23 -8.57
CA ASP A 158 -11.32 20.65 -8.94
C ASP A 158 -11.17 19.22 -9.49
N ALA A 159 -10.15 18.97 -10.31
CA ALA A 159 -9.81 17.65 -10.81
C ALA A 159 -9.40 16.68 -9.70
N ILE A 160 -8.60 17.13 -8.72
CA ILE A 160 -8.20 16.32 -7.56
C ILE A 160 -9.40 15.98 -6.67
N ASN A 161 -10.31 16.93 -6.44
CA ASN A 161 -11.49 16.71 -5.61
C ASN A 161 -12.57 15.86 -6.30
N ALA A 162 -12.56 15.80 -7.64
CA ALA A 162 -13.49 14.99 -8.43
C ALA A 162 -13.03 13.55 -8.63
N TRP A 163 -11.76 13.25 -8.34
CA TRP A 163 -11.21 11.91 -8.31
C TRP A 163 -11.61 11.18 -7.02
#